data_AF-A0A7C2UHN9-F1
#
_entry.id   AF-A0A7C2UHN9-F1
#
_cell.length_a   1.000
_cell.length_b   1.000
_cell.length_c   1.000
_cell.angle_alpha   90.00
_cell.angle_beta   90.00
_cell.angle_gamma   90.00
#
_symmetry.space_group_name_H-M   'P 1'
#
loop_
_entity.id
_entity.type
_entity.pdbx_description
1 polymer ?
#
loop_
_entity_poly.entity_id
_entity_poly.type
_entity_poly.pdbx_seq_one_letter_code
_entity_poly.pdbx_strand_id
1 'polypeptide(L)'
;PSGTPSAPLNPLALAVALDAPFVAQAFSGEIEHTANLIAQAIQHRGFALVNVLHPCPTWNRVQTFSWYEERLVRLDESGHDPRERDLAFAVATQRGEEIPIGVLYMADRPTFADGDPVLSGEPLGLRPLPTPEKMRPVLAQFV
;
A
#
# COMPACT_ATOMS: atom_id res chain seq x y z
N PRO A 1 -9.43 -2.43 -29.92
CA PRO A 1 -10.64 -1.71 -30.40
C PRO A 1 -11.97 -2.25 -29.87
N SER A 2 -12.06 -3.54 -29.52
CA SER A 2 -13.29 -4.21 -29.07
C SER A 2 -13.58 -4.09 -27.55
N GLY A 3 -12.84 -3.24 -26.83
CA GLY A 3 -12.88 -3.17 -25.37
C GLY A 3 -12.04 -4.26 -24.69
N THR A 4 -12.01 -4.24 -23.35
CA THR A 4 -11.26 -5.20 -22.52
C THR A 4 -12.23 -6.28 -22.03
N PRO A 5 -12.01 -7.58 -22.36
CA PRO A 5 -12.91 -8.66 -21.97
C PRO A 5 -12.71 -9.13 -20.52
N SER A 6 -11.57 -8.82 -19.92
CA SER A 6 -11.26 -9.17 -18.53
C SER A 6 -11.81 -8.13 -17.56
N ALA A 7 -12.33 -8.60 -16.42
CA ALA A 7 -12.62 -7.72 -15.30
C ALA A 7 -11.32 -7.08 -14.76
N PRO A 8 -11.35 -5.80 -14.34
CA PRO A 8 -10.20 -5.16 -13.72
C PRO A 8 -9.92 -5.78 -12.35
N LEU A 9 -8.64 -5.84 -11.98
CA LEU A 9 -8.23 -6.16 -10.61
C LEU A 9 -8.57 -4.99 -9.69
N ASN A 10 -9.13 -5.28 -8.52
CA ASN A 10 -9.31 -4.29 -7.47
C ASN A 10 -8.11 -4.32 -6.50
N PRO A 11 -7.19 -3.34 -6.56
CA PRO A 11 -5.98 -3.35 -5.74
C PRO A 11 -6.28 -3.20 -4.24
N LEU A 12 -7.34 -2.46 -3.89
CA LEU A 12 -7.72 -2.22 -2.50
C LEU A 12 -8.30 -3.48 -1.88
N ALA A 13 -9.27 -4.10 -2.55
CA ALA A 13 -9.87 -5.34 -2.07
C ALA A 13 -8.82 -6.45 -1.94
N LEU A 14 -7.89 -6.55 -2.89
CA LEU A 14 -6.77 -7.48 -2.81
C LEU A 14 -5.90 -7.20 -1.57
N ALA A 15 -5.49 -5.94 -1.35
CA ALA A 15 -4.63 -5.58 -0.25
C ALA A 15 -5.30 -5.81 1.12
N VAL A 16 -6.58 -5.46 1.27
CA VAL A 16 -7.35 -5.72 2.50
C VAL A 16 -7.56 -7.21 2.72
N ALA A 17 -7.86 -7.98 1.65
CA ALA A 17 -7.99 -9.43 1.73
C ALA A 17 -6.70 -10.10 2.21
N LEU A 18 -5.54 -9.63 1.73
CA LEU A 18 -4.20 -10.08 2.14
C LEU A 18 -3.76 -9.54 3.51
N ASP A 19 -4.61 -8.77 4.20
CA ASP A 19 -4.30 -8.16 5.48
C ASP A 19 -3.04 -7.28 5.41
N ALA A 20 -2.92 -6.45 4.37
CA ALA A 20 -1.88 -5.43 4.31
C ALA A 20 -2.11 -4.40 5.44
N PRO A 21 -1.10 -4.11 6.29
CA PRO A 21 -1.32 -3.39 7.54
C PRO A 21 -1.53 -1.88 7.36
N PHE A 22 -1.35 -1.36 6.16
CA PHE A 22 -1.80 -0.02 5.78
C PHE A 22 -2.25 -0.02 4.32
N VAL A 23 -3.50 0.37 4.08
CA VAL A 23 -4.12 0.47 2.75
C VAL A 23 -4.83 1.81 2.65
N ALA A 24 -4.43 2.61 1.67
CA ALA A 24 -5.04 3.90 1.38
C ALA A 24 -5.30 4.06 -0.12
N GLN A 25 -6.26 4.93 -0.47
CA GLN A 25 -6.51 5.39 -1.83
C GLN A 25 -6.38 6.90 -1.89
N ALA A 26 -5.67 7.40 -2.88
CA ALA A 26 -5.45 8.84 -3.11
C ALA A 26 -5.83 9.21 -4.54
N PHE A 27 -5.93 10.51 -4.81
CA PHE A 27 -6.20 11.04 -6.15
C PHE A 27 -5.19 12.13 -6.47
N SER A 28 -4.52 12.03 -7.63
CA SER A 28 -3.42 12.94 -7.96
C SER A 28 -3.84 14.40 -8.16
N GLY A 29 -5.13 14.70 -8.33
CA GLY A 29 -5.63 16.08 -8.33
C GLY A 29 -5.70 16.71 -6.93
N GLU A 30 -5.77 15.89 -5.88
CA GLU A 30 -5.79 16.30 -4.47
C GLU A 30 -4.38 16.23 -3.89
N ILE A 31 -3.52 17.19 -4.27
CA ILE A 31 -2.07 17.16 -3.99
C ILE A 31 -1.78 17.08 -2.48
N GLU A 32 -2.36 17.97 -1.68
CA GLU A 32 -2.10 18.03 -0.23
C GLU A 32 -2.59 16.78 0.49
N HIS A 33 -3.78 16.30 0.15
CA HIS A 33 -4.32 15.06 0.71
C HIS A 33 -3.48 13.84 0.32
N THR A 34 -3.05 13.77 -0.94
CA THR A 34 -2.16 12.69 -1.41
C THR A 34 -0.82 12.72 -0.71
N ALA A 35 -0.21 13.89 -0.56
CA ALA A 35 1.04 14.07 0.17
C ALA A 35 0.89 13.63 1.64
N ASN A 36 -0.24 13.98 2.27
CA ASN A 36 -0.54 13.57 3.64
C ASN A 36 -0.68 12.03 3.76
N LEU A 37 -1.40 11.37 2.86
CA LEU A 37 -1.53 9.91 2.86
C LEU A 37 -0.19 9.20 2.64
N ILE A 38 0.66 9.72 1.76
CA ILE A 38 2.02 9.20 1.56
C ILE A 38 2.86 9.39 2.82
N ALA A 39 2.78 10.54 3.50
CA ALA A 39 3.48 10.77 4.75
C ALA A 39 3.03 9.78 5.85
N GLN A 40 1.73 9.55 5.99
CA GLN A 40 1.19 8.54 6.89
C GLN A 40 1.70 7.13 6.55
N ALA A 41 1.73 6.77 5.26
CA ALA A 41 2.23 5.47 4.79
C ALA A 41 3.72 5.26 5.11
N ILE A 42 4.54 6.31 4.98
CA ILE A 42 5.98 6.27 5.33
C ILE A 42 6.18 6.13 6.84
N GLN A 43 5.34 6.80 7.64
CA GLN A 43 5.39 6.73 9.10
C GLN A 43 4.85 5.40 9.65
N HIS A 44 4.00 4.71 8.88
CA HIS A 44 3.45 3.43 9.27
C HIS A 44 4.55 2.36 9.41
N ARG A 45 4.55 1.67 10.56
CA ARG A 45 5.50 0.62 10.87
C ARG A 45 5.07 -0.71 10.24
N GLY A 46 5.29 -0.86 8.93
CA GLY A 46 4.90 -2.06 8.21
C GLY A 46 4.88 -1.88 6.71
N PHE A 47 4.28 -2.85 6.01
CA PHE A 47 4.00 -2.71 4.59
C PHE A 47 2.82 -1.75 4.37
N ALA A 48 2.99 -0.75 3.52
CA ALA A 48 1.95 0.22 3.20
C ALA A 48 1.67 0.26 1.69
N LEU A 49 0.39 0.22 1.33
CA LEU A 49 -0.08 0.45 -0.03
C LEU A 49 -0.86 1.75 -0.12
N VAL A 50 -0.44 2.64 -1.03
CA VAL A 50 -1.21 3.83 -1.42
C VAL A 50 -1.57 3.69 -2.90
N ASN A 51 -2.84 3.42 -3.18
CA ASN A 51 -3.36 3.36 -4.55
C ASN A 51 -3.68 4.77 -5.04
N VAL A 52 -2.86 5.33 -5.95
CA VAL A 52 -3.07 6.69 -6.47
C VAL A 52 -3.84 6.64 -7.79
N LEU A 53 -5.06 7.16 -7.78
CA LEU A 53 -5.86 7.40 -8.97
C LEU A 53 -5.23 8.55 -9.77
N HIS A 54 -4.78 8.25 -10.99
CA HIS A 54 -4.07 9.21 -11.84
C HIS A 54 -4.64 9.23 -13.26
N PRO A 55 -5.30 10.33 -13.69
CA PRO A 55 -5.80 10.47 -15.04
C PRO A 55 -4.69 10.46 -16.09
N CYS A 56 -4.93 9.80 -17.23
CA CYS A 56 -4.01 9.81 -18.38
C CYS A 56 -4.65 10.61 -19.54
N PRO A 57 -4.34 11.91 -19.68
CA PRO A 57 -5.07 12.80 -20.60
C PRO A 57 -4.90 12.42 -22.08
N THR A 58 -3.81 11.73 -22.42
CA THR A 58 -3.53 11.31 -23.81
C THR A 58 -4.44 10.18 -24.26
N TRP A 59 -4.67 9.17 -23.40
CA TRP A 59 -5.26 7.89 -23.82
C TRP A 59 -6.61 7.59 -23.15
N ASN A 60 -6.78 7.95 -21.88
CA ASN A 60 -8.01 7.67 -21.14
C ASN A 60 -8.90 8.91 -21.13
N ARG A 61 -9.79 8.99 -22.12
CA ARG A 61 -10.73 10.12 -22.27
C ARG A 61 -11.99 10.00 -21.42
N VAL A 62 -12.16 8.89 -20.70
CA VAL A 62 -13.35 8.63 -19.85
C VAL A 62 -13.06 9.05 -18.41
N GLN A 63 -11.98 8.55 -17.83
CA GLN A 63 -11.61 8.84 -16.44
C GLN A 63 -10.72 10.08 -16.36
N THR A 64 -11.31 11.23 -16.68
CA THR A 64 -10.67 12.55 -16.60
C THR A 64 -10.57 13.04 -15.15
N PHE A 65 -9.86 14.16 -14.93
CA PHE A 65 -9.82 14.82 -13.62
C PHE A 65 -11.22 15.13 -13.08
N SER A 66 -12.05 15.82 -13.87
CA SER A 66 -13.43 16.16 -13.50
C SER A 66 -14.28 14.92 -13.19
N TRP A 67 -14.09 13.83 -13.95
CA TRP A 67 -14.81 12.58 -13.72
C TRP A 67 -14.53 12.00 -12.34
N TYR A 68 -13.27 12.06 -11.89
CA TYR A 68 -12.91 11.66 -10.54
C TYR A 68 -13.49 12.63 -9.52
N GLU A 69 -13.25 13.93 -9.65
CA GLU A 69 -13.66 14.96 -8.68
C GLU A 69 -15.15 14.91 -8.30
N GLU A 70 -16.02 14.65 -9.28
CA GLU A 70 -17.47 14.48 -9.05
C GLU A 70 -17.85 13.26 -8.21
N ARG A 71 -16.91 12.33 -8.02
CA ARG A 71 -17.13 10.98 -7.49
C ARG A 71 -16.35 10.70 -6.21
N LEU A 72 -15.38 11.55 -5.84
CA LEU A 72 -14.55 11.29 -4.66
C LEU A 72 -15.35 11.45 -3.37
N VAL A 73 -15.16 10.49 -2.45
CA VAL A 73 -15.70 10.55 -1.10
C VAL A 73 -14.55 10.40 -0.11
N ARG A 74 -14.39 11.37 0.79
CA ARG A 74 -13.32 11.39 1.79
C ARG A 74 -13.69 10.55 2.99
N LEU A 75 -12.95 9.47 3.21
CA LEU A 75 -13.23 8.52 4.29
C LEU A 75 -13.01 9.16 5.67
N ASP A 76 -12.05 10.08 5.78
CA ASP A 76 -11.78 10.88 6.98
C ASP A 76 -12.94 11.79 7.39
N GLU A 77 -13.84 12.11 6.46
CA GLU A 77 -15.04 12.93 6.71
C GLU A 77 -16.31 12.06 6.89
N SER A 78 -16.23 10.77 6.57
CA SER A 78 -17.38 9.84 6.55
C SER A 78 -17.65 9.10 7.87
N GLY A 79 -16.72 9.18 8.84
CA GLY A 79 -16.78 8.40 10.08
C GLY A 79 -16.32 6.95 9.94
N HIS A 80 -15.64 6.62 8.83
CA HIS A 80 -15.03 5.30 8.60
C HIS A 80 -13.95 5.00 9.63
N ASP A 81 -14.00 3.80 10.24
CA ASP A 81 -12.95 3.33 11.14
C ASP A 81 -11.95 2.44 10.37
N PRO A 82 -10.70 2.88 10.16
CA PRO A 82 -9.70 2.10 9.44
C PRO A 82 -9.20 0.87 10.22
N ARG A 83 -9.57 0.70 11.49
CA ARG A 83 -9.20 -0.50 12.28
C ARG A 83 -10.12 -1.69 12.02
N GLU A 84 -11.29 -1.47 11.41
CA GLU A 84 -12.27 -2.52 11.12
C GLU A 84 -12.09 -3.11 9.72
N ARG A 85 -11.39 -4.25 9.64
CA ARG A 85 -11.02 -4.89 8.37
C ARG A 85 -12.23 -5.23 7.48
N ASP A 86 -13.32 -5.71 8.07
CA ASP A 86 -14.50 -6.11 7.30
C ASP A 86 -15.22 -4.89 6.69
N LEU A 87 -15.26 -3.77 7.43
CA LEU A 87 -15.74 -2.49 6.90
C LEU A 87 -14.82 -1.97 5.79
N ALA A 88 -13.51 -2.05 5.98
CA ALA A 88 -12.55 -1.68 4.95
C ALA A 88 -12.71 -2.51 3.67
N PHE A 89 -12.99 -3.81 3.80
CA PHE A 89 -13.24 -4.68 2.65
C PHE A 89 -14.58 -4.35 1.96
N ALA A 90 -15.61 -4.02 2.73
CA ALA A 90 -16.90 -3.56 2.20
C ALA A 90 -16.75 -2.25 1.40
N VAL A 91 -16.02 -1.26 1.95
CA VAL A 91 -15.67 -0.01 1.26
C VAL A 91 -14.87 -0.29 -0.01
N ALA A 92 -13.83 -1.13 0.09
CA ALA A 92 -12.98 -1.47 -1.06
C ALA A 92 -13.74 -2.19 -2.19
N THR A 93 -14.81 -2.91 -1.87
CA THR A 93 -15.62 -3.67 -2.85
C THR A 93 -16.94 -2.99 -3.21
N GLN A 94 -17.19 -1.78 -2.69
CA GLN A 94 -18.37 -1.00 -3.00
C GLN A 94 -18.48 -0.81 -4.51
N ARG A 95 -19.69 -1.02 -5.03
CA ARG A 95 -20.04 -0.76 -6.42
C ARG A 95 -20.86 0.51 -6.45
N GLY A 96 -20.55 1.42 -7.36
CA GLY A 96 -21.29 2.66 -7.50
C GLY A 96 -20.50 3.72 -8.22
N GLU A 97 -21.02 4.94 -8.16
CA GLU A 97 -20.37 6.12 -8.71
C GLU A 97 -19.34 6.71 -7.75
N GLU A 98 -19.49 6.48 -6.44
CA GLU A 98 -18.59 6.98 -5.41
C GLU A 98 -17.25 6.23 -5.38
N ILE A 99 -16.17 6.99 -5.18
CA ILE A 99 -14.80 6.53 -5.15
C ILE A 99 -14.18 6.95 -3.82
N PRO A 100 -13.98 6.02 -2.86
CA PRO A 100 -13.45 6.37 -1.56
C PRO A 100 -11.98 6.77 -1.65
N ILE A 101 -11.61 7.87 -1.01
CA ILE A 101 -10.21 8.28 -0.80
C ILE A 101 -9.93 8.47 0.68
N GLY A 102 -8.70 8.22 1.09
CA GLY A 102 -8.29 8.22 2.49
C GLY A 102 -7.66 6.89 2.89
N VAL A 103 -7.50 6.68 4.19
CA VAL A 103 -7.04 5.40 4.76
C VAL A 103 -8.23 4.46 4.86
N LEU A 104 -8.17 3.34 4.13
CA LEU A 104 -9.21 2.30 4.15
C LEU A 104 -8.97 1.34 5.32
N TYR A 105 -7.73 0.90 5.51
CA TYR A 105 -7.39 -0.09 6.52
C TYR A 105 -6.03 0.20 7.14
N MET A 106 -5.93 0.06 8.46
CA MET A 106 -4.69 0.17 9.20
C MET A 106 -4.69 -0.79 10.38
N ALA A 107 -3.64 -1.59 10.52
CA ALA A 107 -3.44 -2.52 11.62
C ALA A 107 -2.01 -2.45 12.15
N ASP A 108 -1.87 -2.53 13.48
CA ASP A 108 -0.57 -2.63 14.12
C ASP A 108 -0.18 -4.11 14.23
N ARG A 109 0.91 -4.50 13.58
CA ARG A 109 1.43 -5.87 13.66
C ARG A 109 2.95 -5.91 13.56
N PRO A 110 3.60 -7.00 14.00
CA PRO A 110 5.03 -7.19 13.79
C PRO A 110 5.37 -7.10 12.30
N THR A 111 6.46 -6.39 12.00
CA THR A 111 7.05 -6.36 10.67
C THR A 111 7.78 -7.68 10.40
N PHE A 112 8.10 -7.95 9.13
CA PHE A 112 8.94 -9.09 8.79
C PHE A 112 10.28 -9.09 9.56
N ALA A 113 10.90 -7.90 9.71
CA ALA A 113 12.17 -7.75 10.41
C ALA A 113 12.08 -8.07 11.91
N ASP A 114 10.92 -7.93 12.54
CA ASP A 114 10.74 -8.29 13.95
C ASP A 114 10.81 -9.79 14.21
N GLY A 115 10.44 -10.58 13.20
CA GLY A 115 10.42 -12.05 13.27
C GLY A 115 11.75 -12.71 12.90
N ASP A 116 12.71 -11.97 12.36
CA ASP A 116 13.98 -12.52 11.89
C ASP A 116 15.15 -12.06 12.80
N PRO A 117 15.72 -12.98 13.60
CA PRO A 117 16.86 -12.66 14.47
C PRO A 117 18.06 -12.08 13.72
N VAL A 118 18.26 -12.45 12.44
CA VAL A 118 19.38 -11.94 11.63
C VAL A 118 19.20 -10.45 11.34
N LEU A 119 17.95 -10.00 11.17
CA LEU A 119 17.60 -8.61 10.89
C LEU A 119 17.52 -7.74 12.14
N SER A 120 17.66 -8.32 13.34
CA SER A 120 17.70 -7.55 14.58
C SER A 120 18.94 -6.64 14.66
N GLY A 121 18.77 -5.42 15.17
CA GLY A 121 19.85 -4.46 15.36
C GLY A 121 20.23 -3.68 14.10
N GLU A 122 21.53 -3.53 13.86
CA GLU A 122 22.04 -2.70 12.77
C GLU A 122 21.71 -3.32 11.39
N PRO A 123 21.36 -2.54 10.35
CA PRO A 123 21.12 -3.07 9.01
C PRO A 123 22.31 -3.90 8.49
N LEU A 124 22.04 -5.05 7.85
CA LEU A 124 23.08 -5.96 7.36
C LEU A 124 24.14 -5.28 6.48
N GLY A 125 23.73 -4.34 5.63
CA GLY A 125 24.63 -3.60 4.75
C GLY A 125 25.55 -2.60 5.45
N LEU A 126 25.30 -2.28 6.73
CA LEU A 126 26.15 -1.41 7.55
C LEU A 126 27.06 -2.21 8.49
N ARG A 127 26.80 -3.52 8.66
CA ARG A 127 27.63 -4.40 9.50
C ARG A 127 28.99 -4.65 8.83
N PRO A 128 30.08 -4.80 9.60
CA PRO A 128 31.38 -5.16 9.05
C PRO A 128 31.34 -6.57 8.44
N LEU A 129 31.98 -6.72 7.28
CA LEU A 129 32.11 -8.03 6.62
C LEU A 129 32.94 -9.01 7.48
N PRO A 130 32.64 -10.32 7.43
CA PRO A 130 33.45 -11.32 8.12
C PRO A 130 34.87 -11.36 7.53
N THR A 131 35.87 -11.51 8.41
CA THR A 131 37.26 -11.67 7.96
C THR A 131 37.48 -13.05 7.35
N PRO A 132 38.52 -13.24 6.50
CA PRO A 132 38.86 -14.55 5.95
C PRO A 132 39.03 -15.63 7.02
N GLU A 133 39.59 -15.31 8.19
CA GLU A 133 39.75 -16.26 9.31
C GLU A 133 38.40 -16.73 9.85
N LYS A 134 37.41 -15.84 9.94
CA LYS A 134 36.05 -16.17 10.39
C LYS A 134 35.28 -16.99 9.35
N MET A 135 35.60 -16.86 8.06
CA MET A 135 34.97 -17.63 6.98
C MET A 135 35.57 -19.02 6.80
N ARG A 136 36.84 -19.22 7.19
CA ARG A 136 37.58 -20.47 6.97
C ARG A 136 36.88 -21.74 7.50
N PRO A 137 36.24 -21.75 8.70
CA PRO A 137 35.50 -22.93 9.17
C PRO A 137 34.29 -23.28 8.30
N VAL A 138 33.63 -22.29 7.71
CA VAL A 138 32.48 -22.50 6.81
C VAL A 138 32.96 -23.04 5.48
N LEU A 139 34.01 -22.46 4.91
CA LEU A 139 34.58 -22.89 3.63
C LEU A 139 35.13 -24.33 3.70
N ALA A 140 35.71 -24.73 4.82
CA ALA A 140 36.23 -26.08 5.03
C ALA A 140 35.15 -27.18 4.98
N GLN A 141 33.86 -26.84 5.06
CA GLN A 141 32.76 -27.81 4.92
C GLN A 141 32.49 -28.22 3.46
N PHE A 142 33.06 -27.49 2.49
CA PHE A 142 32.84 -27.69 1.06
C PHE A 142 34.06 -28.29 0.35
N VAL A 143 35.09 -28.71 1.08
CA VAL A 143 36.35 -29.27 0.57
C VAL A 143 36.54 -30.70 1.08
#